data_AF-D5V0R3-F1
#
_entry.id   AF-D5V0R3-F1
#
_cell.length_a   1.000
_cell.length_b   1.000
_cell.length_c   1.000
_cell.angle_alpha   90.00
_cell.angle_beta   90.00
_cell.angle_gamma   90.00
#
_symmetry.space_group_name_H-M   'P 1'
#
loop_
_entity.id
_entity.type
_entity.pdbx_description
1 polymer ?
#
loop_
_entity_poly.entity_id
_entity_poly.type
_entity_poly.pdbx_seq_one_letter_code
_entity_poly.pdbx_strand_id
1 'polypeptide(L)'
;MQVNKLKDFIKENSSLIYEFINSEVLKGVGRIHPDYFEKIVNDMFTKQSELNISEDNLNPNIFPYFIFTQVEGKGKLDYTSLRVETIKFDEIDKESSVYYNYARFSLKDDSFYIDLMQSKIGGMPIDEDIVKFTKRIPIKSSALEEFISKNKD
;
A
#
# COMPACT_ATOMS: atom_id res chain seq x y z
N MET A 1 14.25 -5.70 13.85
CA MET A 1 13.52 -6.91 14.33
C MET A 1 13.86 -8.03 13.35
N GLN A 2 14.26 -9.21 13.83
CA GLN A 2 14.60 -10.31 12.92
C GLN A 2 13.41 -10.62 11.99
N VAL A 3 13.66 -10.81 10.70
CA VAL A 3 12.62 -10.99 9.67
C VAL A 3 11.64 -12.13 10.00
N ASN A 4 12.11 -13.20 10.63
CA ASN A 4 11.25 -14.30 11.09
C ASN A 4 10.25 -13.86 12.16
N LYS A 5 10.67 -13.06 13.15
CA LYS A 5 9.79 -12.53 14.19
C LYS A 5 8.70 -11.62 13.62
N LEU A 6 9.03 -10.88 12.55
CA LEU A 6 8.04 -10.07 11.86
C LEU A 6 7.02 -10.91 11.11
N LYS A 7 7.47 -11.96 10.42
CA LYS A 7 6.57 -12.89 9.74
C LYS A 7 5.58 -13.51 10.73
N ASP A 8 6.07 -13.92 11.89
CA ASP A 8 5.23 -14.44 12.98
C ASP A 8 4.26 -13.36 13.49
N PHE A 9 4.74 -12.13 13.74
CA PHE A 9 3.89 -11.00 14.13
C PHE A 9 2.77 -10.72 13.12
N ILE A 10 3.08 -10.69 11.81
CA ILE A 10 2.08 -10.44 10.77
C ILE A 10 1.07 -11.58 10.72
N LYS A 11 1.54 -12.82 10.82
CA LYS A 11 0.66 -13.99 10.80
C LYS A 11 -0.30 -13.99 12.00
N GLU A 12 0.21 -13.71 13.20
CA GLU A 12 -0.57 -13.67 14.43
C GLU A 12 -1.60 -12.54 14.46
N ASN A 13 -1.29 -11.41 13.84
CA ASN A 13 -2.12 -10.20 13.90
C ASN A 13 -2.76 -9.85 12.54
N SER A 14 -2.82 -10.79 11.58
CA SER A 14 -3.19 -10.54 10.18
C SER A 14 -4.55 -9.84 10.04
N SER A 15 -5.58 -10.32 10.75
CA SER A 15 -6.92 -9.71 10.73
C SER A 15 -6.90 -8.26 11.21
N LEU A 16 -6.23 -8.01 12.34
CA LEU A 16 -6.12 -6.66 12.92
C LEU A 16 -5.29 -5.72 12.03
N ILE A 17 -4.27 -6.23 11.35
CA ILE A 17 -3.49 -5.46 10.38
C ILE A 17 -4.35 -5.08 9.18
N TYR A 18 -5.13 -6.03 8.65
CA TYR A 18 -6.09 -5.76 7.56
C TYR A 18 -7.12 -4.70 7.95
N GLU A 19 -7.67 -4.79 9.17
CA GLU A 19 -8.60 -3.79 9.70
C GLU A 19 -7.94 -2.42 9.86
N PHE A 20 -6.72 -2.37 10.41
CA PHE A 20 -5.95 -1.14 10.54
C PHE A 20 -5.68 -0.48 9.19
N ILE A 21 -5.29 -1.27 8.17
CA ILE A 21 -5.05 -0.76 6.82
C ILE A 21 -6.31 -0.09 6.27
N ASN A 22 -7.47 -0.73 6.38
CA ASN A 22 -8.70 -0.16 5.84
C ASN A 22 -9.26 1.01 6.66
N SER A 23 -9.12 0.99 7.98
CA SER A 23 -9.70 1.99 8.88
C SER A 23 -8.82 3.22 9.11
N GLU A 24 -7.50 3.09 8.99
CA GLU A 24 -6.54 4.16 9.26
C GLU A 24 -5.68 4.52 8.05
N VAL A 25 -5.09 3.54 7.36
CA VAL A 25 -4.16 3.82 6.23
C VAL A 25 -4.91 4.28 4.98
N LEU A 26 -5.95 3.55 4.59
CA LEU A 26 -6.78 3.84 3.41
C LEU A 26 -8.01 4.69 3.73
N LYS A 27 -8.10 5.23 4.95
CA LYS A 27 -9.17 6.16 5.34
C LYS A 27 -9.15 7.40 4.45
N GLY A 28 -10.27 7.74 3.83
CA GLY A 28 -10.32 8.86 2.89
C GLY A 28 -9.72 8.53 1.51
N VAL A 29 -9.42 7.27 1.23
CA VAL A 29 -8.82 6.81 -0.04
C VAL A 29 -9.67 5.72 -0.68
N GLY A 30 -9.95 4.65 0.05
CA GLY A 30 -10.59 3.47 -0.50
C GLY A 30 -10.47 2.25 0.42
N ARG A 31 -10.50 1.06 -0.17
CA ARG A 31 -10.40 -0.21 0.57
C ARG A 31 -9.64 -1.28 -0.20
N ILE A 32 -8.91 -2.12 0.52
CA ILE A 32 -8.30 -3.34 -0.01
C ILE A 32 -9.19 -4.55 0.32
N HIS A 33 -9.36 -5.45 -0.64
CA HIS A 33 -10.07 -6.71 -0.46
C HIS A 33 -9.24 -7.68 0.41
N PRO A 34 -9.84 -8.46 1.32
CA PRO A 34 -9.11 -9.37 2.20
C PRO A 34 -8.26 -10.39 1.42
N ASP A 35 -8.83 -11.05 0.41
CA ASP A 35 -8.09 -12.03 -0.39
C ASP A 35 -6.89 -11.41 -1.14
N TYR A 36 -7.01 -10.14 -1.56
CA TYR A 36 -5.92 -9.44 -2.23
C TYR A 36 -4.83 -9.03 -1.25
N PHE A 37 -5.20 -8.59 -0.04
CA PHE A 37 -4.28 -8.37 1.05
C PHE A 37 -3.49 -9.65 1.39
N GLU A 38 -4.16 -10.78 1.59
CA GLU A 38 -3.50 -12.06 1.88
C GLU A 38 -2.56 -12.47 0.75
N LYS A 39 -2.99 -12.30 -0.51
CA LYS A 39 -2.16 -12.58 -1.68
C LYS A 39 -0.86 -11.75 -1.64
N ILE A 40 -0.94 -10.44 -1.41
CA ILE A 40 0.25 -9.57 -1.35
C ILE A 40 1.19 -10.02 -0.23
N VAL A 41 0.65 -10.28 0.97
CA VAL A 41 1.45 -10.74 2.11
C VAL A 41 2.14 -12.06 1.80
N ASN A 42 1.44 -13.02 1.18
CA ASN A 42 2.01 -14.30 0.78
C ASN A 42 3.09 -14.14 -0.31
N ASP A 43 2.83 -13.32 -1.33
CA ASP A 43 3.80 -13.00 -2.39
C ASP A 43 5.08 -12.38 -1.79
N MET A 44 4.95 -11.48 -0.81
CA MET A 44 6.08 -10.86 -0.12
C MET A 44 7.00 -11.86 0.58
N PHE A 45 6.43 -12.89 1.22
CA PHE A 45 7.22 -13.88 1.95
C PHE A 45 7.73 -15.04 1.09
N THR A 46 7.13 -15.28 -0.07
CA THR A 46 7.55 -16.34 -0.99
C THR A 46 8.58 -15.86 -2.01
N LYS A 47 8.52 -14.59 -2.43
CA LYS A 47 9.45 -13.98 -3.39
C LYS A 47 10.53 -13.13 -2.73
N GLN A 48 10.89 -13.47 -1.50
CA GLN A 48 11.72 -12.65 -0.61
C GLN A 48 13.07 -12.23 -1.21
N SER A 49 13.66 -13.03 -2.11
CA SER A 49 14.91 -12.73 -2.82
C SER A 49 14.82 -11.61 -3.86
N GLU A 50 13.62 -11.27 -4.32
CA GLU A 50 13.36 -10.24 -5.33
C GLU A 50 12.94 -8.89 -4.71
N LEU A 51 12.79 -8.86 -3.39
CA LEU A 51 12.27 -7.73 -2.65
C LEU A 51 13.39 -7.15 -1.79
N ASN A 52 13.59 -5.83 -1.83
CA ASN A 52 14.55 -5.11 -0.97
C ASN A 52 14.03 -5.05 0.48
N ILE A 53 13.87 -6.22 1.08
CA ILE A 53 13.40 -6.48 2.42
C ILE A 53 14.58 -6.28 3.38
N SER A 54 14.71 -5.08 3.93
CA SER A 54 15.61 -4.77 5.03
C SER A 54 14.84 -4.62 6.34
N GLU A 55 15.51 -4.74 7.49
CA GLU A 55 14.87 -4.50 8.80
C GLU A 55 14.28 -3.09 8.92
N ASP A 56 14.84 -2.11 8.20
CA ASP A 56 14.37 -0.72 8.20
C ASP A 56 13.00 -0.58 7.51
N ASN A 57 12.75 -1.36 6.45
CA ASN A 57 11.49 -1.35 5.69
C ASN A 57 10.44 -2.31 6.23
N LEU A 58 10.85 -3.26 7.08
CA LEU A 58 10.01 -4.33 7.63
C LEU A 58 10.04 -4.28 9.16
N ASN A 59 9.41 -3.24 9.69
CA ASN A 59 9.01 -3.14 11.10
C ASN A 59 7.49 -2.89 11.18
N PRO A 60 6.83 -3.12 12.32
CA PRO A 60 5.38 -2.97 12.46
C PRO A 60 4.85 -1.58 12.11
N ASN A 61 5.65 -0.53 12.24
CA ASN A 61 5.24 0.85 11.93
C ASN A 61 5.17 1.10 10.41
N ILE A 62 6.08 0.50 9.66
CA ILE A 62 6.21 0.70 8.21
C ILE A 62 5.40 -0.33 7.44
N PHE A 63 5.23 -1.54 7.98
CA PHE A 63 4.61 -2.67 7.30
C PHE A 63 3.26 -2.35 6.64
N PRO A 64 2.26 -1.73 7.34
CA PRO A 64 0.95 -1.43 6.75
C PRO A 64 1.01 -0.56 5.48
N TYR A 65 2.07 0.23 5.32
CA TYR A 65 2.29 1.09 4.16
C TYR A 65 3.17 0.39 3.12
N PHE A 66 4.18 -0.35 3.59
CA PHE A 66 5.13 -1.07 2.75
C PHE A 66 4.46 -2.12 1.85
N ILE A 67 3.42 -2.81 2.31
CA ILE A 67 2.70 -3.80 1.48
C ILE A 67 2.27 -3.23 0.11
N PHE A 68 1.91 -1.95 0.06
CA PHE A 68 1.44 -1.32 -1.18
C PHE A 68 2.58 -1.10 -2.17
N THR A 69 3.80 -0.88 -1.69
CA THR A 69 4.99 -0.80 -2.53
C THR A 69 5.34 -2.14 -3.20
N GLN A 70 4.74 -3.24 -2.71
CA GLN A 70 4.94 -4.59 -3.23
C GLN A 70 3.81 -5.04 -4.18
N VAL A 71 2.78 -4.20 -4.38
CA VAL A 71 1.68 -4.49 -5.31
C VAL A 71 2.22 -4.73 -6.72
N GLU A 72 1.86 -5.89 -7.28
CA GLU A 72 2.35 -6.41 -8.57
C GLU A 72 3.89 -6.42 -8.70
N GLY A 73 4.61 -6.49 -7.57
CA GLY A 73 6.07 -6.53 -7.48
C GLY A 73 6.78 -5.19 -7.74
N LYS A 74 6.04 -4.09 -7.95
CA LYS A 74 6.61 -2.80 -8.36
C LYS A 74 5.87 -1.58 -7.79
N GLY A 75 4.96 -1.80 -6.84
CA GLY A 75 4.15 -0.74 -6.25
C GLY A 75 3.28 -0.01 -7.27
N LYS A 76 2.79 -0.72 -8.29
CA LYS A 76 1.96 -0.13 -9.34
C LYS A 76 0.77 -1.02 -9.63
N LEU A 77 -0.42 -0.42 -9.70
CA LEU A 77 -1.66 -1.10 -10.05
C LEU A 77 -2.37 -0.34 -11.16
N ASP A 78 -2.61 -1.02 -12.28
CA ASP A 78 -3.31 -0.41 -13.42
C ASP A 78 -4.75 -0.06 -13.06
N TYR A 79 -5.29 1.00 -13.68
CA TYR A 79 -6.65 1.49 -13.41
C TYR A 79 -7.71 0.40 -13.60
N THR A 80 -7.55 -0.44 -14.62
CA THR A 80 -8.45 -1.57 -14.88
C THR A 80 -8.42 -2.61 -13.78
N SER A 81 -7.36 -2.64 -12.98
CA SER A 81 -7.16 -3.52 -11.83
C SER A 81 -7.50 -2.87 -10.50
N LEU A 82 -7.97 -1.60 -10.46
CA LEU A 82 -8.55 -0.98 -9.26
C LEU A 82 -10.03 -1.31 -9.17
N ARG A 83 -10.36 -2.39 -8.45
CA ARG A 83 -11.72 -2.97 -8.41
C ARG A 83 -11.99 -3.60 -7.05
N VAL A 84 -13.23 -4.07 -6.87
CA VAL A 84 -13.70 -4.53 -5.56
C VAL A 84 -12.95 -5.76 -5.05
N GLU A 85 -12.41 -6.58 -5.96
CA GLU A 85 -11.65 -7.79 -5.66
C GLU A 85 -10.16 -7.50 -5.35
N THR A 86 -9.71 -6.25 -5.52
CA THR A 86 -8.32 -5.83 -5.35
C THR A 86 -8.22 -4.65 -4.38
N ILE A 87 -7.98 -3.44 -4.89
CA ILE A 87 -8.04 -2.18 -4.16
C ILE A 87 -9.05 -1.31 -4.91
N LYS A 88 -10.07 -0.85 -4.19
CA LYS A 88 -11.11 0.04 -4.72
C LYS A 88 -10.85 1.46 -4.23
N PHE A 89 -10.77 2.42 -5.13
CA PHE A 89 -10.42 3.83 -4.89
C PHE A 89 -11.63 4.77 -4.91
N ASP A 90 -12.72 4.37 -4.26
CA ASP A 90 -13.99 5.12 -4.33
C ASP A 90 -13.97 6.50 -3.65
N GLU A 91 -13.05 6.78 -2.74
CA GLU A 91 -12.92 8.09 -2.11
C GLU A 91 -11.89 8.98 -2.82
N ILE A 92 -10.70 8.44 -3.13
CA ILE A 92 -9.67 9.20 -3.84
C ILE A 92 -10.05 9.53 -5.30
N ASP A 93 -10.86 8.69 -5.96
CA ASP A 93 -11.37 8.99 -7.31
C ASP A 93 -12.31 10.21 -7.26
N LYS A 94 -13.14 10.32 -6.22
CA LYS A 94 -14.02 11.49 -6.02
C LYS A 94 -13.22 12.74 -5.67
N GLU A 95 -12.26 12.61 -4.75
CA GLU A 95 -11.41 13.71 -4.31
C GLU A 95 -10.58 14.28 -5.46
N SER A 96 -9.95 13.42 -6.25
CA SER A 96 -9.04 13.84 -7.31
C SER A 96 -9.79 14.37 -8.53
N SER A 97 -10.92 13.75 -8.91
CA SER A 97 -11.68 14.09 -10.13
C SER A 97 -10.80 14.15 -11.39
N VAL A 98 -9.77 13.29 -11.48
CA VAL A 98 -8.85 13.21 -12.63
C VAL A 98 -8.95 11.88 -13.36
N TYR A 99 -8.66 11.89 -14.66
CA TYR A 99 -8.37 10.68 -15.41
C TYR A 99 -6.90 10.25 -15.21
N TYR A 100 -6.69 8.97 -14.97
CA TYR A 100 -5.38 8.35 -14.78
C TYR A 100 -5.36 6.91 -15.33
N ASN A 101 -4.17 6.39 -15.60
CA ASN A 101 -3.97 5.06 -16.16
C ASN A 101 -3.58 4.01 -15.12
N TYR A 102 -2.92 4.42 -14.04
CA TYR A 102 -2.51 3.52 -12.95
C TYR A 102 -2.26 4.30 -11.66
N ALA A 103 -2.33 3.59 -10.53
CA ALA A 103 -1.87 4.09 -9.24
C ALA A 103 -0.43 3.63 -8.98
N ARG A 104 0.39 4.51 -8.41
CA ARG A 104 1.75 4.20 -7.95
C ARG A 104 1.86 4.45 -6.45
N PHE A 105 2.47 3.49 -5.76
CA PHE A 105 2.64 3.46 -4.32
C PHE A 105 4.12 3.60 -3.97
N SER A 106 4.45 4.51 -3.07
CA SER A 106 5.84 4.70 -2.63
C SER A 106 5.94 5.18 -1.20
N LEU A 107 7.11 4.94 -0.58
CA LEU A 107 7.46 5.47 0.74
C LEU A 107 8.62 6.46 0.58
N LYS A 108 8.46 7.65 1.14
CA LYS A 108 9.49 8.68 1.15
C LYS A 108 9.23 9.66 2.30
N ASP A 109 10.28 10.20 2.92
CA ASP A 109 10.16 11.30 3.90
C ASP A 109 9.07 11.02 4.98
N ASP A 110 9.14 9.84 5.61
CA ASP A 110 8.17 9.35 6.62
C ASP A 110 6.70 9.41 6.18
N SER A 111 6.46 9.23 4.88
CA SER A 111 5.14 9.34 4.29
C SER A 111 4.91 8.25 3.26
N PHE A 112 3.66 7.78 3.22
CA PHE A 112 3.14 6.94 2.16
C PHE A 112 2.48 7.80 1.09
N TYR A 113 2.85 7.56 -0.16
CA TYR A 113 2.33 8.28 -1.32
C TYR A 113 1.53 7.35 -2.22
N ILE A 114 0.36 7.84 -2.62
CA ILE A 114 -0.46 7.25 -3.68
C ILE A 114 -0.55 8.29 -4.80
N ASP A 115 0.19 8.04 -5.88
CA ASP A 115 0.15 8.88 -7.07
C ASP A 115 -0.82 8.27 -8.09
N LEU A 116 -1.75 9.09 -8.59
CA LEU A 116 -2.57 8.75 -9.74
C LEU A 116 -1.83 9.21 -11.00
N MET A 117 -1.36 8.25 -11.78
CA MET A 117 -0.42 8.48 -12.87
C MET A 117 -1.11 8.38 -14.23
N GLN A 118 -0.78 9.29 -15.13
CA GLN A 118 -1.14 9.20 -16.55
C GLN A 118 0.09 8.77 -17.34
N SER A 119 -0.03 7.66 -18.05
CA SER A 119 1.02 7.18 -18.94
C SER A 119 1.26 8.19 -20.06
N LYS A 120 2.51 8.39 -20.43
CA LYS A 120 2.83 9.09 -21.68
C LYS A 120 2.23 8.31 -22.85
N ILE A 121 1.50 9.01 -23.72
CA ILE A 121 1.03 8.46 -24.99
C ILE A 121 1.91 9.03 -26.12
N GLY A 122 2.14 8.25 -27.16
CA GLY A 122 2.96 8.65 -28.32
C GLY A 122 2.53 10.01 -28.88
N GLY A 123 3.50 10.90 -29.09
CA GLY A 123 3.28 12.28 -29.57
C GLY A 123 3.38 13.38 -28.50
N MET A 124 3.44 13.04 -27.22
CA MET A 124 3.65 14.02 -26.15
C MET A 124 5.16 14.36 -25.98
N PRO A 125 5.54 15.65 -25.89
CA PRO A 125 6.93 16.09 -25.75
C PRO A 125 7.42 16.06 -24.28
N ILE A 126 7.09 14.99 -23.56
CA ILE A 126 7.52 14.78 -22.17
C ILE A 126 8.24 13.44 -22.08
N ASP A 127 9.25 13.32 -21.24
CA ASP A 127 10.09 12.11 -21.18
C ASP A 127 9.57 11.07 -20.18
N GLU A 128 8.67 11.46 -19.28
CA GLU A 128 8.18 10.64 -18.17
C GLU A 128 6.64 10.67 -18.05
N ASP A 129 6.10 9.72 -17.30
CA ASP A 129 4.67 9.67 -16.94
C ASP A 129 4.31 10.84 -16.01
N ILE A 130 3.06 11.32 -16.12
CA ILE A 130 2.60 12.51 -15.41
C ILE A 130 1.89 12.12 -14.12
N VAL A 131 2.28 12.72 -13.00
CA VAL A 131 1.50 12.68 -11.76
C VAL A 131 0.29 13.61 -11.90
N LYS A 132 -0.93 13.05 -11.86
CA LYS A 132 -2.20 13.82 -11.98
C LYS A 132 -2.73 14.26 -10.63
N PHE A 133 -2.47 13.45 -9.61
CA PHE A 133 -2.88 13.69 -8.24
C PHE A 133 -1.95 12.90 -7.30
N THR A 134 -1.69 13.44 -6.13
CA THR A 134 -0.91 12.78 -5.09
C THR A 134 -1.67 12.83 -3.77
N LYS A 135 -1.95 11.67 -3.20
CA LYS A 135 -2.34 11.55 -1.80
C LYS A 135 -1.09 11.27 -0.97
N ARG A 136 -0.84 12.12 0.03
CA ARG A 136 0.22 11.92 1.03
C ARG A 136 -0.40 11.53 2.36
N ILE A 137 0.03 10.40 2.91
CA ILE A 137 -0.40 9.88 4.20
C ILE A 137 0.83 9.80 5.12
N PRO A 138 0.91 10.61 6.18
CA PRO A 138 2.01 10.54 7.14
C PRO A 138 2.06 9.17 7.82
N ILE A 139 3.25 8.57 7.90
CA ILE A 139 3.46 7.33 8.64
C ILE A 139 3.41 7.68 10.13
N LYS A 140 2.46 7.08 10.84
CA LYS A 140 2.35 7.22 12.29
C LYS A 140 3.10 6.08 12.96
N SER A 141 4.22 6.40 13.62
CA SER A 141 4.95 5.46 14.47
C SER A 141 4.03 4.90 15.56
N SER A 142 4.16 3.61 15.86
CA SER A 142 3.41 2.86 16.89
C SER A 142 1.90 2.76 16.71
N ALA A 143 1.30 3.39 15.69
CA ALA A 143 -0.14 3.37 15.49
C ALA A 143 -0.72 1.96 15.30
N LEU A 144 -0.01 1.08 14.59
CA LEU A 144 -0.43 -0.32 14.44
C LEU A 144 -0.37 -1.07 15.78
N GLU A 145 0.70 -0.91 16.54
CA GLU A 145 0.87 -1.59 17.84
C GLU A 145 -0.18 -1.12 18.84
N GLU A 146 -0.47 0.19 18.88
CA GLU A 146 -1.56 0.74 19.68
C GLU A 146 -2.93 0.21 19.23
N PHE A 147 -3.17 0.12 17.92
CA PHE A 147 -4.41 -0.40 17.37
C PHE A 147 -4.61 -1.86 17.78
N ILE A 148 -3.58 -2.69 17.61
CA ILE A 148 -3.61 -4.09 18.04
C ILE A 148 -3.84 -4.16 19.55
N SER A 149 -3.09 -3.42 20.36
CA SER A 149 -3.25 -3.46 21.82
C SER A 149 -4.64 -3.06 22.32
N LYS A 150 -5.36 -2.19 21.59
CA LYS A 150 -6.73 -1.76 21.93
C LYS A 150 -7.81 -2.74 21.48
N ASN A 151 -7.52 -3.56 20.48
CA ASN A 151 -8.48 -4.47 19.83
C ASN A 151 -8.11 -5.95 19.99
N LYS A 152 -7.10 -6.25 20.83
CA LYS A 152 -6.71 -7.61 21.18
C LYS A 152 -7.45 -7.98 22.47
N ASP A 153 -8.27 -9.02 22.37
CA ASP A 153 -9.04 -9.58 23.49
C ASP A 153 -8.14 -10.11 24.63
#